data_AF-F4B0I8-F1
#
_entry.id   AF-F4B0I8-F1
#
_cell.length_a   1.000
_cell.length_b   1.000
_cell.length_c   1.000
_cell.angle_alpha   90.00
_cell.angle_beta   90.00
_cell.angle_gamma   90.00
#
_symmetry.space_group_name_H-M   'P 1'
#
loop_
_entity.id
_entity.type
_entity.pdbx_description
1 polymer ?
#
loop_
_entity_poly.entity_id
_entity_poly.type
_entity_poly.pdbx_seq_one_letter_code
_entity_poly.pdbx_strand_id
1 'polypeptide(L)'
;MKIDLSNKTSAQLRSNLNLITVIIIALLIVISFLIGISIYGITTREDSNSFIGTLVVGISCLGTVPLQIIIRKAIKKELKSRGEIV
;
A
#
# COMPACT_ATOMS: atom_id res chain seq x y z
N MET A 1 -12.99 -2.08 12.14
CA MET A 1 -12.56 -3.35 11.54
C MET A 1 -11.66 -4.08 12.53
N LYS A 2 -12.09 -5.25 13.03
CA LYS A 2 -11.29 -6.06 13.96
C LYS A 2 -10.47 -7.02 13.09
N ILE A 3 -9.14 -6.85 13.06
CA ILE A 3 -8.28 -7.78 12.33
C ILE A 3 -8.09 -8.98 13.26
N ASP A 4 -8.54 -10.16 12.83
CA ASP A 4 -8.35 -11.39 13.60
C ASP A 4 -6.99 -12.01 13.22
N LEU A 5 -6.07 -12.04 14.18
CA LEU A 5 -4.72 -12.61 14.02
C LEU A 5 -4.52 -13.85 14.91
N SER A 6 -5.53 -14.25 15.70
CA SER A 6 -5.42 -15.37 16.65
C SER A 6 -5.15 -16.69 15.96
N ASN A 7 -5.74 -16.92 14.78
CA ASN A 7 -5.60 -18.17 14.04
C ASN A 7 -4.31 -18.31 13.21
N LYS A 8 -3.42 -17.31 13.23
CA LYS A 8 -2.16 -17.34 12.46
C LYS A 8 -0.97 -17.65 13.37
N THR A 9 -0.04 -18.46 12.86
CA THR A 9 1.23 -18.72 13.53
C THR A 9 2.16 -17.50 13.45
N SER A 10 3.17 -17.41 14.33
CA SER A 10 4.11 -16.27 14.31
C SER A 10 4.90 -16.19 13.00
N ALA A 11 5.31 -17.33 12.44
CA ALA A 11 5.92 -17.43 11.13
C ALA A 11 5.03 -16.88 10.00
N GLN A 12 3.73 -17.18 10.04
CA GLN A 12 2.77 -16.61 9.09
C GLN A 12 2.63 -15.09 9.28
N LEU A 13 2.56 -14.60 10.51
CA LEU A 13 2.48 -13.16 10.78
C LEU A 13 3.73 -12.41 10.28
N ARG A 14 4.93 -12.94 10.48
CA ARG A 14 6.18 -12.38 9.93
C ARG A 14 6.17 -12.33 8.42
N SER A 15 5.77 -13.43 7.77
CA SER A 15 5.64 -13.48 6.31
C SER A 15 4.62 -12.45 5.80
N ASN A 16 3.47 -12.34 6.46
CA ASN A 16 2.45 -11.32 6.14
C ASN A 16 2.99 -9.89 6.35
N LEU A 17 3.76 -9.65 7.40
CA LEU A 17 4.36 -8.33 7.66
C LEU A 17 5.37 -7.94 6.57
N ASN A 18 6.14 -8.90 6.08
CA ASN A 18 7.05 -8.67 4.95
C ASN A 18 6.27 -8.41 3.65
N LEU A 19 5.26 -9.24 3.35
CA LEU A 19 4.39 -9.05 2.20
C LEU A 19 3.72 -7.68 2.19
N ILE A 20 3.15 -7.24 3.31
CA ILE A 20 2.54 -5.90 3.41
C ILE A 20 3.58 -4.81 3.19
N THR A 21 4.80 -4.97 3.70
CA THR A 21 5.88 -4.01 3.46
C THR A 21 6.25 -3.93 1.97
N VAL A 22 6.33 -5.07 1.28
CA VAL A 22 6.57 -5.14 -0.16
C VAL A 22 5.43 -4.50 -0.95
N ILE A 23 4.17 -4.78 -0.59
CA ILE A 23 2.99 -4.20 -1.25
C ILE A 23 2.99 -2.67 -1.11
N ILE A 24 3.33 -2.13 0.07
CA ILE A 24 3.43 -0.67 0.27
C ILE A 24 4.48 -0.07 -0.67
N ILE A 25 5.67 -0.68 -0.76
CA ILE A 25 6.75 -0.19 -1.63
C ILE A 25 6.35 -0.28 -3.10
N ALA A 26 5.81 -1.42 -3.53
CA ALA A 26 5.35 -1.62 -4.89
C ALA A 26 4.26 -0.63 -5.27
N LEU A 27 3.30 -0.38 -4.36
CA LEU A 27 2.23 0.59 -4.57
C LEU A 27 2.79 2.01 -4.74
N LEU A 28 3.76 2.42 -3.92
CA LEU A 28 4.40 3.73 -4.07
C LEU A 28 5.10 3.87 -5.43
N ILE A 29 5.83 2.85 -5.87
CA ILE A 29 6.49 2.86 -7.19
C ILE A 29 5.47 3.04 -8.31
N VAL A 30 4.39 2.26 -8.27
CA VAL A 30 3.32 2.33 -9.29
C VAL A 30 2.65 3.70 -9.27
N ILE A 31 2.35 4.27 -8.09
CA ILE A 31 1.76 5.61 -7.98
C ILE A 31 2.71 6.67 -8.54
N SER A 32 3.99 6.64 -8.19
CA SER A 32 4.99 7.58 -8.72
C SER A 32 5.10 7.49 -10.24
N PHE A 33 5.10 6.26 -10.78
CA PHE A 33 5.13 6.05 -12.21
C PHE A 33 3.86 6.57 -12.90
N LEU A 34 2.67 6.28 -12.34
CA LEU A 34 1.38 6.76 -12.84
C LEU A 34 1.32 8.29 -12.87
N ILE A 35 1.75 8.95 -11.80
CA ILE A 35 1.77 10.41 -11.73
C ILE A 35 2.72 10.98 -12.78
N GLY A 36 3.90 10.38 -12.95
CA GLY A 36 4.87 10.79 -13.96
C GLY A 36 4.30 10.73 -15.38
N ILE A 37 3.71 9.60 -15.78
CA ILE A 37 3.09 9.44 -17.10
C ILE A 37 1.86 10.32 -17.28
N SER A 38 1.07 10.54 -16.22
CA SER A 38 -0.11 11.42 -16.25
C SER A 38 0.29 12.87 -16.47
N ILE A 39 1.27 13.39 -15.71
CA ILE A 39 1.75 14.77 -15.87
C ILE A 39 2.32 14.96 -17.28
N TYR A 40 3.14 14.01 -17.74
CA TYR A 40 3.71 14.05 -19.09
C TYR A 40 2.62 14.04 -20.17
N GLY A 41 1.62 13.17 -20.05
CA GLY A 41 0.50 13.08 -20.99
C GLY A 41 -0.37 14.33 -21.02
N ILE A 42 -0.64 14.94 -19.86
CA ILE A 42 -1.41 16.20 -19.75
C ILE A 42 -0.64 17.37 -20.39
N THR A 43 0.68 17.43 -20.23
CA THR A 43 1.48 18.54 -20.78
C THR A 43 1.79 18.40 -22.27
N THR A 44 1.77 17.18 -22.83
CA THR A 44 2.19 16.93 -24.22
C THR A 44 1.06 16.59 -25.19
N ARG A 45 -0.13 16.20 -24.70
CA ARG A 45 -1.24 15.74 -25.57
C ARG A 45 -2.50 16.59 -25.35
N GLU A 46 -3.15 16.95 -26.45
CA GLU A 46 -4.39 17.75 -26.45
C GLU A 46 -5.56 16.98 -25.81
N ASP A 47 -5.64 15.65 -26.01
CA ASP A 47 -6.61 14.76 -25.37
C ASP A 47 -6.20 14.37 -23.94
N SER A 48 -6.25 15.35 -23.05
CA SER A 48 -5.79 15.24 -21.65
C SER A 48 -6.78 14.52 -20.72
N ASN A 49 -8.01 14.25 -21.17
CA ASN A 49 -9.08 13.66 -20.37
C ASN A 49 -8.74 12.26 -19.82
N SER A 50 -8.07 11.43 -20.61
CA SER A 50 -7.67 10.08 -20.20
C SER A 50 -6.59 10.12 -19.09
N PHE A 51 -5.64 11.05 -19.21
CA PHE A 51 -4.55 11.21 -18.25
C PHE A 51 -5.01 11.82 -16.91
N ILE A 52 -6.03 12.69 -16.93
CA ILE A 52 -6.70 13.19 -15.73
C ILE A 52 -7.38 12.04 -14.98
N GLY A 53 -8.06 11.13 -15.70
CA GLY A 53 -8.62 9.93 -15.09
C GLY A 53 -7.56 9.08 -14.39
N THR A 54 -6.42 8.85 -15.04
CA THR A 54 -5.28 8.12 -14.45
C THR A 54 -4.71 8.84 -13.22
N LEU A 55 -4.64 10.17 -13.23
CA LEU A 55 -4.19 10.97 -12.09
C LEU A 55 -5.12 10.79 -10.88
N VAL A 56 -6.44 10.87 -11.10
CA VAL A 56 -7.45 10.67 -10.05
C VAL A 56 -7.33 9.27 -9.44
N VAL A 57 -7.13 8.24 -10.26
CA VAL A 57 -6.89 6.88 -9.76
C VAL A 57 -5.62 6.82 -8.91
N GLY A 58 -4.52 7.39 -9.39
CA GLY A 58 -3.26 7.46 -8.64
C GLY A 58 -3.41 8.13 -7.27
N ILE A 59 -4.17 9.22 -7.19
CA ILE A 59 -4.48 9.92 -5.93
C ILE A 59 -5.37 9.06 -5.03
N SER A 60 -6.39 8.39 -5.58
CA SER A 60 -7.26 7.51 -4.78
C SER A 60 -6.52 6.32 -4.17
N CYS A 61 -5.51 5.79 -4.88
CA CYS A 61 -4.64 4.73 -4.37
C CYS A 61 -3.85 5.18 -3.13
N LEU A 62 -3.52 6.47 -2.97
CA LEU A 62 -2.91 6.99 -1.74
C LEU A 62 -3.82 6.79 -0.51
N GLY A 63 -5.14 6.82 -0.70
CA GLY A 63 -6.12 6.54 0.35
C GLY A 63 -6.08 5.10 0.89
N THR A 64 -5.46 4.17 0.17
CA THR A 64 -5.28 2.78 0.62
C THR A 64 -4.02 2.57 1.47
N VAL A 65 -3.05 3.48 1.41
CA VAL A 65 -1.79 3.41 2.18
C VAL A 65 -2.02 3.43 3.70
N PRO A 66 -2.91 4.28 4.28
CA PRO A 66 -3.23 4.24 5.70
C PRO A 66 -3.72 2.88 6.18
N LEU A 67 -4.55 2.21 5.37
CA LEU A 67 -5.07 0.88 5.68
C LEU A 67 -3.93 -0.14 5.79
N GLN A 68 -2.99 -0.13 4.85
CA GLN A 68 -1.82 -1.01 4.88
C GLN A 68 -0.92 -0.74 6.11
N ILE A 69 -0.77 0.53 6.51
CA ILE A 69 -0.03 0.90 7.73
C ILE A 69 -0.74 0.39 9.00
N ILE A 70 -2.07 0.51 9.08
CA ILE A 70 -2.85 0.03 10.22
C ILE A 70 -2.70 -1.49 10.38
N ILE A 71 -2.81 -2.25 9.28
CA ILE A 71 -2.66 -3.70 9.28
C ILE A 71 -1.23 -4.08 9.71
N ARG A 72 -0.20 -3.40 9.18
CA ARG A 72 1.21 -3.59 9.58
C ARG A 72 1.41 -3.37 11.07
N LYS A 73 0.84 -2.29 11.63
CA LYS A 73 0.92 -1.99 13.07
C LYS A 73 0.22 -3.04 13.92
N ALA A 74 -0.96 -3.52 13.48
CA ALA A 74 -1.69 -4.58 14.18
C ALA A 74 -0.88 -5.88 14.23
N ILE A 75 -0.29 -6.29 13.11
CA ILE A 75 0.58 -7.49 13.04
C ILE A 75 1.81 -7.33 13.94
N LYS A 76 2.49 -6.17 13.90
CA LYS A 76 3.66 -5.90 14.74
C LYS A 76 3.30 -5.94 16.24
N LYS A 77 2.14 -5.39 16.61
CA LYS A 77 1.63 -5.42 17.99
C LYS A 77 1.37 -6.84 18.46
N GLU A 78 0.75 -7.66 17.61
CA GLU A 78 0.47 -9.07 17.90
C GLU A 78 1.75 -9.90 18.04
N LEU A 79 2.70 -9.77 17.12
CA LEU A 79 4.00 -10.46 17.21
C LEU A 79 4.78 -10.04 18.48
N LYS A 80 4.77 -8.74 18.83
CA LYS A 80 5.39 -8.24 20.06
C LYS A 80 4.71 -8.81 21.31
N SER A 81 3.38 -8.97 21.30
CA SER A 81 2.64 -9.61 22.40
C SER A 81 3.00 -11.08 22.58
N ARG A 82 3.52 -11.73 21.54
CA ARG A 82 3.95 -13.14 21.55
C ARG A 82 5.44 -13.30 21.89
N GLY A 83 6.13 -12.21 22.26
CA GLY A 83 7.56 -12.24 22.60
C GLY A 83 8.50 -12.32 21.40
N GLU A 84 7.99 -12.19 20.16
CA GLU A 84 8.86 -12.12 18.99
C GLU A 84 9.46 -10.72 18.82
N ILE A 85 10.75 -10.67 18.48
CA ILE A 85 11.47 -9.43 18.17
C ILE A 85 11.18 -9.08 16.69
N VAL A 86 10.53 -7.94 16.43
CA VAL A 86 9.98 -7.53 15.11
C VAL A 86 10.21 -6.07 14.78
#